data_AF-A0A8J6Z305-F1
#
_entry.id   AF-A0A8J6Z305-F1
#
_cell.length_a   1.000
_cell.length_b   1.000
_cell.length_c   1.000
_cell.angle_alpha   90.00
_cell.angle_beta   90.00
_cell.angle_gamma   90.00
#
_symmetry.space_group_name_H-M   'P 1'
#
loop_
_entity.id
_entity.type
_entity.pdbx_description
1 polymer ?
#
loop_
_entity_poly.entity_id
_entity_poly.type
_entity_poly.pdbx_seq_one_letter_code
_entity_poly.pdbx_strand_id
1 'polypeptide(L)'
;MSISKERNLEIKNIRARQIKQTIIKKSFSTLLFVSIAEKLAYFFNPFIDSAIVGIFLDSSIQSALGFFVPIITIISLVWIVIMGVQILCAQYRGRGDSENLQALFDSAILFLGAIALIATAGFFFGRASLATILGAQGHSAIVLQDYIAGYSFSIIGQALYPLLLWFLNFNGDDKISKISIALMCVLNTFFDMVLAVWFDMGAFGLGLATSLSYLITCAYVLRKFLVGYGWGKTNFFNIRWRELLEACKIGKPSLMFNLGVTLKAYVMNLTLMSSVGDSAIMVMSVQGTFCGMLGAIPAGHADAFGSLGSVHYAAKDRVAFIKSARFALKSCIVLSGLAMLSLMFAANEISEIYFEPHGEAWAISKRMLWIFPSFLVLNGICGIFMRAYNLKEEYRTQHKDAWLVDGMPIFENLLMAFLAAAFMPFIGSDAVWLSFPAAEVFCLMIIGATVFKNAGSVTFKLDDWLKIDKNFGAVPTLERAFFLPEEIPNILQEVLAFCKINRLDNRVAMLAGVITEELLNNIVIHNIKATEICNAYIRITFKENLSIRIYDDNIPFDPRKEMERIKLEPVHSEKEITGLRLVKQIADQHGAFDYQNTAGINTSVISLYQMH
;
A
#
# COMPACT_ATOMS: atom_id res chain seq x y z
N MET A 1 22.49 14.15 -44.34
CA MET A 1 21.26 14.72 -43.73
C MET A 1 20.36 13.67 -43.07
N SER A 2 20.27 12.42 -43.56
CA SER A 2 19.49 11.35 -42.88
C SER A 2 20.15 10.86 -41.57
N ILE A 3 21.47 10.67 -41.58
CA ILE A 3 22.25 10.19 -40.42
C ILE A 3 22.17 11.15 -39.22
N SER A 4 22.10 12.46 -39.45
CA SER A 4 21.95 13.46 -38.37
C SER A 4 20.53 13.49 -37.80
N LYS A 5 19.50 13.19 -38.60
CA LYS A 5 18.11 13.07 -38.13
C LYS A 5 17.91 11.80 -37.30
N GLU A 6 18.45 10.66 -37.73
CA GLU A 6 18.40 9.41 -36.97
C GLU A 6 19.13 9.52 -35.63
N ARG A 7 20.33 10.12 -35.63
CA ARG A 7 21.11 10.34 -34.40
C ARG A 7 20.42 11.30 -33.42
N ASN A 8 19.75 12.33 -33.93
CA ASN A 8 18.96 13.24 -33.09
C ASN A 8 17.70 12.57 -32.53
N LEU A 9 17.03 11.71 -33.30
CA LEU A 9 15.89 10.92 -32.84
C LEU A 9 16.30 9.92 -31.75
N GLU A 10 17.44 9.27 -31.91
CA GLU A 10 17.99 8.32 -30.93
C GLU A 10 18.35 9.03 -29.61
N ILE A 11 18.99 10.21 -29.67
CA ILE A 11 19.29 11.03 -28.49
C ILE A 11 18.00 11.47 -27.78
N LYS A 12 16.97 11.91 -28.51
CA LYS A 12 15.66 12.26 -27.93
C LYS A 12 15.01 11.07 -27.25
N ASN A 13 15.05 9.89 -27.86
CA ASN A 13 14.51 8.65 -27.29
C ASN A 13 15.27 8.20 -26.04
N ILE A 14 16.59 8.35 -26.00
CA ILE A 14 17.42 8.06 -24.81
C ILE A 14 17.05 8.99 -23.66
N ARG A 15 16.96 10.30 -23.92
CA ARG A 15 16.57 11.28 -22.89
C ARG A 15 15.16 11.04 -22.37
N ALA A 16 14.20 10.71 -23.25
CA ALA A 16 12.85 10.35 -22.85
C ALA A 16 12.81 9.14 -21.91
N ARG A 17 13.61 8.10 -22.22
CA ARG A 17 13.75 6.91 -21.37
C ARG A 17 14.39 7.23 -20.01
N GLN A 18 15.29 8.22 -19.94
CA GLN A 18 15.92 8.67 -18.69
C GLN A 18 14.96 9.47 -17.80
N ILE A 19 14.15 10.38 -18.37
CA ILE A 19 13.12 11.09 -17.60
C ILE A 19 12.11 10.12 -17.03
N LYS A 20 11.55 9.24 -17.87
CA LYS A 20 10.58 8.22 -17.42
C LYS A 20 11.14 7.41 -16.24
N GLN A 21 12.43 7.09 -16.25
CA GLN A 21 13.08 6.38 -15.14
C GLN A 21 13.22 7.24 -13.89
N THR A 22 13.60 8.51 -14.04
CA THR A 22 13.78 9.44 -12.92
C THR A 22 12.45 9.69 -12.22
N ILE A 23 11.39 9.94 -12.99
CA ILE A 23 10.01 10.10 -12.52
C ILE A 23 9.56 8.86 -11.72
N ILE A 24 9.66 7.66 -12.32
CA ILE A 24 9.27 6.40 -11.66
C ILE A 24 10.05 6.19 -10.36
N LYS A 25 11.37 6.41 -10.37
CA LYS A 25 12.23 6.23 -9.19
C LYS A 25 11.87 7.21 -8.07
N LYS A 26 11.63 8.49 -8.41
CA LYS A 26 11.24 9.53 -7.45
C LYS A 26 9.89 9.21 -6.81
N SER A 27 8.87 8.91 -7.61
CA SER A 27 7.56 8.51 -7.09
C SER A 27 7.64 7.28 -6.19
N PHE A 28 8.40 6.26 -6.60
CA PHE A 28 8.55 5.05 -5.80
C PHE A 28 9.24 5.33 -4.48
N SER A 29 10.34 6.09 -4.48
CA SER A 29 11.14 6.33 -3.26
C SER A 29 10.34 7.09 -2.20
N THR A 30 9.55 8.08 -2.60
CA THR A 30 8.68 8.81 -1.68
C THR A 30 7.56 7.93 -1.14
N LEU A 31 6.90 7.14 -1.99
CA LEU A 31 5.86 6.20 -1.55
C LEU A 31 6.44 5.11 -0.64
N LEU A 32 7.64 4.62 -0.95
CA LEU A 32 8.36 3.66 -0.12
C LEU A 32 8.59 4.21 1.28
N PHE A 33 9.08 5.45 1.40
CA PHE A 33 9.28 6.09 2.70
C PHE A 33 7.98 6.17 3.49
N VAL A 34 6.89 6.63 2.85
CA VAL A 34 5.58 6.71 3.48
C VAL A 34 5.09 5.33 3.92
N SER A 35 5.14 4.33 3.04
CA SER A 35 4.68 2.97 3.36
C SER A 35 5.51 2.32 4.48
N ILE A 36 6.83 2.49 4.52
CA ILE A 36 7.65 1.98 5.62
C ILE A 36 7.29 2.70 6.93
N ALA A 37 7.15 4.03 6.90
CA ALA A 37 6.79 4.81 8.09
C ALA A 37 5.40 4.41 8.64
N GLU A 38 4.42 4.17 7.75
CA GLU A 38 3.09 3.67 8.12
C GLU A 38 3.18 2.32 8.84
N LYS A 39 3.98 1.37 8.31
CA LYS A 39 4.18 0.07 8.96
C LYS A 39 4.93 0.18 10.28
N LEU A 40 5.94 1.03 10.37
CA LEU A 40 6.68 1.27 11.62
C LEU A 40 5.76 1.83 12.71
N ALA A 41 4.94 2.82 12.37
CA ALA A 41 4.00 3.43 13.32
C ALA A 41 3.00 2.42 13.90
N TYR A 42 2.56 1.46 13.08
CA TYR A 42 1.68 0.37 13.52
C TYR A 42 2.29 -0.49 14.64
N PHE A 43 3.61 -0.67 14.65
CA PHE A 43 4.32 -1.42 15.71
C PHE A 43 4.86 -0.53 16.84
N PHE A 44 5.08 0.76 16.56
CA PHE A 44 5.64 1.71 17.52
C PHE A 44 4.70 1.96 18.71
N ASN A 45 3.41 2.12 18.45
CA ASN A 45 2.42 2.40 19.49
C ASN A 45 2.27 1.21 20.49
N PRO A 46 2.00 -0.03 20.05
CA PRO A 46 1.96 -1.18 20.97
C PRO A 46 3.26 -1.41 21.76
N PHE A 47 4.40 -1.05 21.17
CA PHE A 47 5.69 -1.11 21.85
C PHE A 47 5.77 -0.09 23.00
N ILE A 48 5.34 1.15 22.76
CA ILE A 48 5.25 2.16 23.82
C ILE A 48 4.23 1.77 24.88
N ASP A 49 3.05 1.30 24.50
CA ASP A 49 2.02 0.83 25.44
C ASP A 49 2.62 -0.21 26.41
N SER A 50 3.34 -1.20 25.86
CA SER A 50 4.01 -2.25 26.66
C SER A 50 5.10 -1.68 27.58
N ALA A 51 5.87 -0.69 27.12
CA ALA A 51 6.89 -0.03 27.94
C ALA A 51 6.27 0.78 29.08
N ILE A 52 5.18 1.50 28.81
CA ILE A 52 4.44 2.27 29.82
C ILE A 52 3.87 1.34 30.89
N VAL A 53 3.27 0.22 30.48
CA VAL A 53 2.80 -0.80 31.42
C VAL A 53 3.94 -1.32 32.28
N GLY A 54 5.08 -1.66 31.69
CA GLY A 54 6.22 -2.20 32.42
C GLY A 54 6.87 -1.24 33.41
N ILE A 55 6.82 0.07 33.16
CA ILE A 55 7.48 1.08 34.01
C ILE A 55 6.52 1.69 35.04
N PHE A 56 5.29 1.99 34.64
CA PHE A 56 4.39 2.86 35.43
C PHE A 56 3.15 2.15 35.96
N LEU A 57 2.77 1.00 35.41
CA LEU A 57 1.50 0.35 35.74
C LEU A 57 1.70 -1.06 36.29
N ASP A 58 0.60 -1.67 36.76
CA ASP A 58 0.65 -3.00 37.33
C ASP A 58 0.90 -4.10 36.27
N SER A 59 1.76 -5.05 36.61
CA SER A 59 2.14 -6.20 35.79
C SER A 59 0.96 -7.11 35.40
N SER A 60 -0.15 -7.08 36.16
CA SER A 60 -1.37 -7.80 35.80
C SER A 60 -2.01 -7.28 34.51
N ILE A 61 -1.79 -6.01 34.15
CA ILE A 61 -2.26 -5.41 32.90
C ILE A 61 -1.58 -6.08 31.72
N GLN A 62 -0.26 -6.23 31.75
CA GLN A 62 0.48 -6.91 30.68
C GLN A 62 -0.03 -8.34 30.46
N SER A 63 -0.33 -9.04 31.55
CA SER A 63 -0.91 -10.40 31.49
C SER A 63 -2.31 -10.40 30.87
N ALA A 64 -3.15 -9.43 31.23
CA ALA A 64 -4.49 -9.27 30.67
C ALA A 64 -4.47 -8.94 29.17
N LEU A 65 -3.53 -8.11 28.71
CA LEU A 65 -3.36 -7.75 27.29
C LEU A 65 -3.03 -8.98 26.43
N GLY A 66 -2.36 -10.00 26.98
CA GLY A 66 -2.11 -11.26 26.29
C GLY A 66 -3.40 -11.97 25.85
N PHE A 67 -4.46 -11.90 26.66
CA PHE A 67 -5.78 -12.46 26.32
C PHE A 67 -6.53 -11.65 25.26
N PHE A 68 -6.11 -10.41 24.99
CA PHE A 68 -6.74 -9.53 24.02
C PHE A 68 -6.32 -9.81 22.56
N VAL A 69 -5.21 -10.53 22.33
CA VAL A 69 -4.66 -10.81 20.99
C VAL A 69 -5.68 -11.42 20.00
N PRO A 70 -6.57 -12.37 20.39
CA PRO A 70 -7.60 -12.87 19.49
C PRO A 70 -8.60 -11.79 19.05
N ILE A 71 -8.90 -10.80 19.90
CA ILE A 71 -9.75 -9.65 19.54
C ILE A 71 -9.09 -8.81 18.45
N ILE A 72 -7.78 -8.55 18.55
CA ILE A 72 -7.01 -7.85 17.50
C ILE A 72 -7.14 -8.60 16.17
N THR A 73 -7.06 -9.95 16.20
CA THR A 73 -7.23 -10.78 15.00
C THR A 73 -8.63 -10.60 14.39
N ILE A 74 -9.69 -10.55 15.19
CA ILE A 74 -11.05 -10.31 14.71
C ILE A 74 -11.20 -8.90 14.12
N ILE A 75 -10.62 -7.88 14.77
CA ILE A 75 -10.65 -6.51 14.26
C ILE A 75 -9.92 -6.42 12.92
N SER A 76 -8.84 -7.19 12.73
CA SER A 76 -8.07 -7.23 11.48
C SER A 76 -8.89 -7.69 10.25
N LEU A 77 -10.08 -8.28 10.43
CA LEU A 77 -10.97 -8.69 9.34
C LEU A 77 -11.40 -7.53 8.44
N VAL A 78 -11.38 -6.28 8.94
CA VAL A 78 -11.67 -5.08 8.13
C VAL A 78 -10.70 -4.94 6.94
N TRP A 79 -9.49 -5.49 7.05
CA TRP A 79 -8.48 -5.46 5.97
C TRP A 79 -8.89 -6.21 4.72
N ILE A 80 -9.87 -7.12 4.80
CA ILE A 80 -10.48 -7.77 3.63
C ILE A 80 -11.10 -6.70 2.73
N VAL A 81 -11.95 -5.85 3.30
CA VAL A 81 -12.63 -4.80 2.54
C VAL A 81 -11.61 -3.76 2.07
N ILE A 82 -10.74 -3.31 2.99
CA ILE A 82 -9.77 -2.24 2.70
C ILE A 82 -8.89 -2.66 1.51
N MET A 83 -8.20 -3.80 1.57
CA MET A 83 -7.31 -4.23 0.48
C MET A 83 -8.05 -4.46 -0.84
N GLY A 84 -9.27 -4.98 -0.79
CA GLY A 84 -10.12 -5.15 -1.97
C GLY A 84 -10.45 -3.82 -2.66
N VAL A 85 -10.91 -2.85 -1.87
CA VAL A 85 -11.25 -1.50 -2.34
C VAL A 85 -10.03 -0.80 -2.90
N GLN A 86 -8.86 -0.92 -2.24
CA GLN A 86 -7.61 -0.33 -2.72
C GLN A 86 -7.26 -0.81 -4.14
N ILE A 87 -7.38 -2.11 -4.39
CA ILE A 87 -7.07 -2.71 -5.69
C ILE A 87 -8.11 -2.29 -6.75
N LEU A 88 -9.40 -2.36 -6.45
CA LEU A 88 -10.45 -1.99 -7.40
C LEU A 88 -10.43 -0.50 -7.75
N CYS A 89 -10.30 0.39 -6.75
CA CYS A 89 -10.15 1.83 -6.99
C CYS A 89 -8.90 2.12 -7.85
N ALA A 90 -7.80 1.41 -7.65
CA ALA A 90 -6.62 1.51 -8.52
C ALA A 90 -6.88 1.05 -9.96
N GLN A 91 -7.65 -0.02 -10.15
CA GLN A 91 -8.03 -0.50 -11.46
C GLN A 91 -8.98 0.47 -12.18
N TYR A 92 -10.02 0.97 -11.50
CA TYR A 92 -10.92 1.99 -12.04
C TYR A 92 -10.15 3.25 -12.45
N ARG A 93 -9.22 3.73 -11.61
CA ARG A 93 -8.35 4.85 -11.97
C ARG A 93 -7.54 4.58 -13.22
N GLY A 94 -6.91 3.41 -13.30
CA GLY A 94 -6.13 3.04 -14.48
C GLY A 94 -6.96 2.90 -15.75
N ARG A 95 -8.27 2.67 -15.66
CA ARG A 95 -9.24 2.68 -16.77
C ARG A 95 -9.83 4.07 -17.06
N GLY A 96 -9.63 5.05 -16.18
CA GLY A 96 -10.22 6.39 -16.26
C GLY A 96 -11.67 6.45 -15.80
N ASP A 97 -12.12 5.48 -15.00
CA ASP A 97 -13.50 5.37 -14.50
C ASP A 97 -13.64 6.00 -13.11
N SER A 98 -13.69 7.34 -13.08
CA SER A 98 -13.74 8.11 -11.84
C SER A 98 -15.07 7.95 -11.08
N GLU A 99 -16.17 7.67 -11.79
CA GLU A 99 -17.51 7.53 -11.19
C GLU A 99 -17.59 6.25 -10.34
N ASN A 100 -17.21 5.10 -10.91
CA ASN A 100 -17.23 3.83 -10.16
C ASN A 100 -16.18 3.82 -9.05
N LEU A 101 -15.03 4.46 -9.27
CA LEU A 101 -14.01 4.66 -8.24
C LEU A 101 -14.59 5.36 -7.01
N GLN A 102 -15.27 6.50 -7.22
CA GLN A 102 -15.85 7.26 -6.13
C GLN A 102 -17.01 6.52 -5.46
N ALA A 103 -17.92 5.94 -6.25
CA ALA A 103 -19.05 5.21 -5.71
C ALA A 103 -18.62 4.01 -4.85
N LEU A 104 -17.56 3.28 -5.26
CA LEU A 104 -16.99 2.20 -4.46
C LEU A 104 -16.37 2.71 -3.16
N PHE A 105 -15.62 3.82 -3.21
CA PHE A 105 -15.00 4.42 -2.03
C PHE A 105 -16.04 4.89 -1.00
N ASP A 106 -17.07 5.60 -1.44
CA ASP A 106 -18.19 6.06 -0.60
C ASP A 106 -18.92 4.86 0.04
N SER A 107 -19.19 3.83 -0.77
CA SER A 107 -19.81 2.58 -0.31
C SER A 107 -18.96 1.88 0.76
N ALA A 108 -17.64 1.87 0.59
CA ALA A 108 -16.70 1.24 1.51
C ALA A 108 -16.63 1.97 2.86
N ILE A 109 -16.62 3.31 2.87
CA ILE A 109 -16.66 4.10 4.10
C ILE A 109 -17.93 3.79 4.90
N LEU A 110 -19.09 3.77 4.24
CA LEU A 110 -20.36 3.47 4.90
C LEU A 110 -20.39 2.04 5.45
N PHE A 111 -19.97 1.08 4.65
CA PHE A 111 -19.95 -0.32 5.04
C PHE A 111 -19.02 -0.58 6.22
N LEU A 112 -17.78 -0.05 6.16
CA LEU A 112 -16.81 -0.15 7.24
C LEU A 112 -17.27 0.58 8.50
N GLY A 113 -17.84 1.79 8.35
CA GLY A 113 -18.39 2.55 9.47
C GLY A 113 -19.53 1.81 10.16
N ALA A 114 -20.46 1.22 9.40
CA ALA A 114 -21.57 0.45 9.94
C ALA A 114 -21.07 -0.81 10.69
N ILE A 115 -20.17 -1.59 10.07
CA ILE A 115 -19.58 -2.77 10.72
C ILE A 115 -18.80 -2.38 11.97
N ALA A 116 -18.02 -1.30 11.91
CA ALA A 116 -17.23 -0.85 13.04
C ALA A 116 -18.10 -0.38 14.21
N LEU A 117 -19.23 0.28 13.95
CA LEU A 117 -20.20 0.66 14.99
C LEU A 117 -20.83 -0.57 15.65
N ILE A 118 -21.28 -1.54 14.85
CA ILE A 118 -21.85 -2.81 15.36
C ILE A 118 -20.80 -3.56 16.19
N ALA A 119 -19.57 -3.67 15.69
CA ALA A 119 -18.47 -4.30 16.40
C ALA A 119 -18.17 -3.56 17.70
N THR A 120 -18.03 -2.23 17.68
CA THR A 120 -17.77 -1.40 18.87
C THR A 120 -18.82 -1.67 19.96
N ALA A 121 -20.11 -1.65 19.61
CA ALA A 121 -21.18 -1.98 20.56
C ALA A 121 -21.07 -3.42 21.07
N GLY A 122 -20.84 -4.39 20.18
CA GLY A 122 -20.67 -5.80 20.54
C GLY A 122 -19.51 -6.05 21.50
N PHE A 123 -18.34 -5.44 21.25
CA PHE A 123 -17.17 -5.54 22.13
C PHE A 123 -17.40 -4.82 23.46
N PHE A 124 -17.98 -3.62 23.45
CA PHE A 124 -18.20 -2.83 24.66
C PHE A 124 -19.22 -3.50 25.60
N PHE A 125 -20.39 -3.90 25.08
CA PHE A 125 -21.43 -4.54 25.89
C PHE A 125 -21.13 -6.01 26.17
N GLY A 126 -20.45 -6.70 25.25
CA GLY A 126 -20.08 -8.11 25.38
C GLY A 126 -18.78 -8.37 26.13
N ARG A 127 -18.10 -7.33 26.66
CA ARG A 127 -16.76 -7.43 27.28
C ARG A 127 -16.63 -8.52 28.35
N ALA A 128 -17.63 -8.70 29.20
CA ALA A 128 -17.60 -9.73 30.26
C ALA A 128 -17.63 -11.15 29.70
N SER A 129 -18.52 -11.39 28.72
CA SER A 129 -18.59 -12.66 28.01
C SER A 129 -17.32 -12.92 27.21
N LEU A 130 -16.78 -11.90 26.55
CA LEU A 130 -15.52 -11.99 25.82
C LEU A 130 -14.35 -12.35 26.73
N ALA A 131 -14.20 -11.68 27.87
CA ALA A 131 -13.14 -12.00 28.83
C ALA A 131 -13.21 -13.45 29.31
N THR A 132 -14.43 -13.94 29.55
CA THR A 132 -14.68 -15.34 29.96
C THR A 132 -14.34 -16.33 28.82
N ILE A 133 -14.78 -16.05 27.60
CA ILE A 133 -14.52 -16.89 26.41
C ILE A 133 -13.03 -16.96 26.12
N LEU A 134 -12.30 -15.87 26.34
CA LEU A 134 -10.85 -15.79 26.16
C LEU A 134 -10.07 -16.49 27.29
N GLY A 135 -10.76 -17.00 28.32
CA GLY A 135 -10.15 -17.77 29.40
C GLY A 135 -9.54 -16.92 30.51
N ALA A 136 -9.79 -15.60 30.52
CA ALA A 136 -9.36 -14.75 31.62
C ALA A 136 -10.19 -15.05 32.88
N GLN A 137 -9.54 -15.13 34.04
CA GLN A 137 -10.18 -15.44 35.33
C GLN A 137 -9.74 -14.46 36.42
N GLY A 138 -10.56 -14.35 37.48
CA GLY A 138 -10.25 -13.53 38.66
C GLY A 138 -9.96 -12.07 38.31
N HIS A 139 -8.86 -11.53 38.85
CA HIS A 139 -8.45 -10.14 38.62
C HIS A 139 -8.15 -9.86 37.14
N SER A 140 -7.47 -10.76 36.42
CA SER A 140 -7.15 -10.58 34.99
C SER A 140 -8.39 -10.45 34.11
N ALA A 141 -9.51 -11.06 34.50
CA ALA A 141 -10.78 -10.90 33.79
C ALA A 141 -11.36 -9.49 33.94
N ILE A 142 -11.19 -8.84 35.10
CA ILE A 142 -11.65 -7.47 35.34
C ILE A 142 -10.79 -6.50 34.53
N VAL A 143 -9.46 -6.65 34.62
CA VAL A 143 -8.49 -5.82 33.89
C VAL A 143 -8.70 -5.92 32.37
N LEU A 144 -8.95 -7.12 31.84
CA LEU A 144 -9.26 -7.31 30.42
C LEU A 144 -10.59 -6.65 30.02
N GLN A 145 -11.63 -6.71 30.87
CA GLN A 145 -12.90 -6.04 30.59
C GLN A 145 -12.74 -4.53 30.51
N ASP A 146 -11.97 -3.95 31.42
CA ASP A 146 -11.65 -2.52 31.45
C ASP A 146 -10.88 -2.12 30.19
N TYR A 147 -9.88 -2.90 29.80
CA TYR A 147 -9.16 -2.66 28.55
C TYR A 147 -10.07 -2.74 27.32
N ILE A 148 -10.91 -3.78 27.20
CA ILE A 148 -11.87 -3.92 26.09
C ILE A 148 -12.82 -2.72 26.04
N ALA A 149 -13.30 -2.25 27.19
CA ALA A 149 -14.21 -1.11 27.28
C ALA A 149 -13.59 0.19 26.77
N GLY A 150 -12.32 0.44 27.09
CA GLY A 150 -11.59 1.60 26.60
C GLY A 150 -11.25 1.46 25.11
N TYR A 151 -10.78 0.27 24.70
CA TYR A 151 -10.27 0.00 23.36
C TYR A 151 -11.36 -0.12 22.30
N SER A 152 -12.59 -0.52 22.64
CA SER A 152 -13.64 -0.82 21.66
C SER A 152 -13.92 0.33 20.69
N PHE A 153 -13.80 1.59 21.14
CA PHE A 153 -14.04 2.76 20.28
C PHE A 153 -12.98 2.94 19.19
N SER A 154 -11.78 2.42 19.39
CA SER A 154 -10.70 2.45 18.39
C SER A 154 -11.07 1.69 17.12
N ILE A 155 -12.00 0.73 17.19
CA ILE A 155 -12.43 -0.08 16.04
C ILE A 155 -12.95 0.80 14.89
N ILE A 156 -13.65 1.89 15.22
CA ILE A 156 -14.13 2.87 14.24
C ILE A 156 -12.95 3.52 13.50
N GLY A 157 -11.97 4.02 14.26
CA GLY A 157 -10.77 4.61 13.69
C GLY A 157 -9.95 3.60 12.91
N GLN A 158 -9.74 2.39 13.43
CA GLN A 158 -8.98 1.32 12.77
C GLN A 158 -9.63 0.83 11.46
N ALA A 159 -10.96 0.88 11.36
CA ALA A 159 -11.66 0.54 10.13
C ALA A 159 -11.57 1.66 9.08
N LEU A 160 -11.74 2.92 9.49
CA LEU A 160 -11.87 4.06 8.57
C LEU A 160 -10.52 4.70 8.21
N TYR A 161 -9.65 4.95 9.20
CA TYR A 161 -8.40 5.67 9.01
C TYR A 161 -7.51 5.07 7.90
N PRO A 162 -7.23 3.75 7.85
CA PRO A 162 -6.34 3.21 6.82
C PRO A 162 -6.90 3.35 5.41
N LEU A 163 -8.23 3.25 5.25
CA LEU A 163 -8.88 3.44 3.95
C LEU A 163 -8.81 4.91 3.51
N LEU A 164 -9.14 5.84 4.41
CA LEU A 164 -9.11 7.27 4.13
C LEU A 164 -7.68 7.74 3.81
N LEU A 165 -6.71 7.33 4.63
CA LEU A 165 -5.29 7.64 4.44
C LEU A 165 -4.79 7.12 3.11
N TRP A 166 -5.09 5.84 2.80
CA TRP A 166 -4.74 5.26 1.52
C TRP A 166 -5.33 6.06 0.37
N PHE A 167 -6.60 6.46 0.44
CA PHE A 167 -7.24 7.21 -0.64
C PHE A 167 -6.61 8.59 -0.84
N LEU A 168 -6.20 9.28 0.22
CA LEU A 168 -5.48 10.55 0.09
C LEU A 168 -4.07 10.37 -0.49
N ASN A 169 -3.32 9.36 -0.06
CA ASN A 169 -2.04 8.98 -0.68
C ASN A 169 -2.21 8.61 -2.15
N PHE A 170 -3.24 7.83 -2.43
CA PHE A 170 -3.66 7.42 -3.75
C PHE A 170 -4.13 8.61 -4.60
N ASN A 171 -4.44 9.77 -4.00
CA ASN A 171 -4.70 11.04 -4.67
C ASN A 171 -3.52 12.01 -4.65
N GLY A 172 -2.39 11.62 -4.05
CA GLY A 172 -1.17 12.42 -4.07
C GLY A 172 -0.99 13.40 -2.92
N ASP A 173 -1.83 13.35 -1.88
CA ASP A 173 -1.59 14.13 -0.66
C ASP A 173 -0.67 13.31 0.26
N ASP A 174 0.64 13.26 -0.02
CA ASP A 174 1.62 12.54 0.80
C ASP A 174 1.91 13.25 2.14
N LYS A 175 1.61 14.56 2.21
CA LYS A 175 1.78 15.38 3.42
C LYS A 175 0.82 14.98 4.52
N ILE A 176 -0.43 14.67 4.18
CA ILE A 176 -1.41 14.19 5.17
C ILE A 176 -0.87 12.97 5.90
N SER A 177 -0.21 12.05 5.20
CA SER A 177 0.20 10.77 5.78
C SER A 177 1.31 10.96 6.77
N LYS A 178 2.31 11.77 6.42
CA LYS A 178 3.39 12.15 7.34
C LYS A 178 2.85 12.80 8.61
N ILE A 179 1.89 13.73 8.48
CA ILE A 179 1.31 14.43 9.63
C ILE A 179 0.44 13.48 10.45
N SER A 180 -0.40 12.67 9.81
CA SER A 180 -1.32 11.76 10.50
C SER A 180 -0.59 10.65 11.24
N ILE A 181 0.50 10.11 10.68
CA ILE A 181 1.34 9.13 11.37
C ILE A 181 1.96 9.73 12.63
N ALA A 182 2.59 10.91 12.50
CA ALA A 182 3.18 11.60 13.65
C ALA A 182 2.13 11.96 14.71
N LEU A 183 0.97 12.46 14.27
CA LEU A 183 -0.15 12.78 15.13
C LEU A 183 -0.65 11.55 15.90
N MET A 184 -0.80 10.40 15.23
CA MET A 184 -1.23 9.16 15.85
C MET A 184 -0.28 8.72 16.95
N CYS A 185 1.03 8.68 16.67
CA CYS A 185 2.03 8.26 17.64
C CYS A 185 2.11 9.22 18.83
N VAL A 186 2.18 10.52 18.57
CA VAL A 186 2.28 11.53 19.64
C VAL A 186 1.03 11.53 20.52
N LEU A 187 -0.17 11.46 19.92
CA LEU A 187 -1.41 11.45 20.69
C LEU A 187 -1.56 10.19 21.54
N ASN A 188 -1.21 9.02 21.01
CA ASN A 188 -1.29 7.76 21.77
C ASN A 188 -0.38 7.84 22.99
N THR A 189 0.92 8.08 22.80
CA THR A 189 1.88 8.18 23.92
C THR A 189 1.48 9.26 24.93
N PHE A 190 0.99 10.40 24.45
CA PHE A 190 0.50 11.47 25.32
C PHE A 190 -0.69 11.01 26.16
N PHE A 191 -1.70 10.38 25.53
CA PHE A 191 -2.87 9.90 26.25
C PHE A 191 -2.58 8.69 27.13
N ASP A 192 -1.61 7.83 26.82
CA ASP A 192 -1.21 6.75 27.72
C ASP A 192 -0.68 7.33 29.03
N MET A 193 0.22 8.32 28.95
CA MET A 193 0.77 9.00 30.13
C MET A 193 -0.30 9.78 30.90
N VAL A 194 -1.22 10.46 30.21
CA VAL A 194 -2.24 11.28 30.88
C VAL A 194 -3.38 10.44 31.46
N LEU A 195 -3.97 9.53 30.66
CA LEU A 195 -5.14 8.76 31.04
C LEU A 195 -4.77 7.56 31.90
N ALA A 196 -3.82 6.74 31.45
CA ALA A 196 -3.48 5.51 32.17
C ALA A 196 -2.66 5.80 33.43
N VAL A 197 -1.65 6.67 33.33
CA VAL A 197 -0.72 6.94 34.45
C VAL A 197 -1.21 8.10 35.33
N TRP A 198 -1.39 9.31 34.79
CA TRP A 198 -1.66 10.48 35.63
C TRP A 198 -3.06 10.50 36.25
N PHE A 199 -4.08 10.09 35.49
CA PHE A 199 -5.44 9.92 36.01
C PHE A 199 -5.70 8.54 36.64
N ASP A 200 -4.68 7.67 36.70
CA ASP A 200 -4.75 6.33 37.32
C ASP A 200 -5.93 5.47 36.79
N MET A 201 -6.25 5.61 35.49
CA MET A 201 -7.31 4.84 34.85
C MET A 201 -6.86 3.43 34.43
N GLY A 202 -5.59 3.08 34.66
CA GLY A 202 -5.00 1.76 34.41
C GLY A 202 -5.29 1.22 33.00
N ALA A 203 -5.78 -0.03 32.93
CA ALA A 203 -6.07 -0.70 31.66
C ALA A 203 -7.17 -0.02 30.84
N PHE A 204 -8.21 0.55 31.48
CA PHE A 204 -9.22 1.33 30.78
C PHE A 204 -8.61 2.56 30.12
N GLY A 205 -7.70 3.24 30.83
CA GLY A 205 -6.95 4.40 30.34
C GLY A 205 -6.13 4.09 29.07
N LEU A 206 -5.39 2.97 29.06
CA LEU A 206 -4.61 2.52 27.89
C LEU A 206 -5.51 2.25 26.67
N GLY A 207 -6.60 1.51 26.88
CA GLY A 207 -7.57 1.26 25.81
C GLY A 207 -8.17 2.57 25.28
N LEU A 208 -8.51 3.51 26.17
CA LEU A 208 -9.08 4.79 25.80
C LEU A 208 -8.08 5.70 25.06
N ALA A 209 -6.81 5.67 25.45
CA ALA A 209 -5.72 6.40 24.78
C ALA A 209 -5.55 5.93 23.33
N THR A 210 -5.58 4.61 23.11
CA THR A 210 -5.60 4.03 21.76
C THR A 210 -6.84 4.50 20.98
N SER A 211 -8.03 4.47 21.61
CA SER A 211 -9.25 4.93 20.97
C SER A 211 -9.20 6.40 20.55
N LEU A 212 -8.77 7.30 21.43
CA LEU A 212 -8.72 8.73 21.15
C LEU A 212 -7.68 9.08 20.08
N SER A 213 -6.50 8.48 20.11
CA SER A 213 -5.47 8.70 19.09
C SER A 213 -5.99 8.31 17.69
N TYR A 214 -6.61 7.14 17.57
CA TYR A 214 -7.22 6.69 16.32
C TYR A 214 -8.38 7.59 15.87
N LEU A 215 -9.29 7.95 16.76
CA LEU A 215 -10.45 8.77 16.43
C LEU A 215 -10.07 10.19 16.01
N ILE A 216 -9.16 10.85 16.75
CA ILE A 216 -8.70 12.21 16.45
C ILE A 216 -7.93 12.21 15.13
N THR A 217 -7.04 11.23 14.90
CA THR A 217 -6.31 11.13 13.64
C THR A 217 -7.25 10.82 12.47
N CYS A 218 -8.23 9.93 12.67
CA CYS A 218 -9.26 9.66 11.66
C CYS A 218 -10.07 10.92 11.35
N ALA A 219 -10.48 11.71 12.35
CA ALA A 219 -11.18 12.97 12.16
C ALA A 219 -10.32 14.00 11.40
N TYR A 220 -9.02 14.08 11.72
CA TYR A 220 -8.06 14.93 11.02
C TYR A 220 -7.96 14.60 9.53
N VAL A 221 -7.98 13.32 9.17
CA VAL A 221 -7.96 12.86 7.77
C VAL A 221 -9.33 13.10 7.12
N LEU A 222 -10.42 12.75 7.81
CA LEU A 222 -11.79 12.85 7.31
C LEU A 222 -12.19 14.29 6.97
N ARG A 223 -11.67 15.30 7.70
CA ARG A 223 -11.96 16.72 7.43
C ARG A 223 -11.65 17.15 5.99
N LYS A 224 -10.66 16.52 5.34
CA LYS A 224 -10.30 16.83 3.95
C LYS A 224 -11.44 16.47 2.99
N PHE A 225 -12.11 15.35 3.26
CA PHE A 225 -13.25 14.89 2.47
C PHE A 225 -14.46 15.80 2.67
N LEU A 226 -14.68 16.28 3.90
CA LEU A 226 -15.77 17.23 4.21
C LEU A 226 -15.58 18.60 3.55
N VAL A 227 -14.35 18.99 3.23
CA VAL A 227 -14.00 20.26 2.55
C VAL A 227 -13.87 20.07 1.03
N GLY A 228 -14.31 18.93 0.48
CA GLY A 228 -14.36 18.67 -0.97
C GLY A 228 -13.02 18.28 -1.60
N TYR A 229 -12.06 17.78 -0.82
CA TYR A 229 -10.78 17.32 -1.35
C TYR A 229 -10.93 15.96 -2.04
N GLY A 230 -10.99 15.97 -3.39
CA GLY A 230 -10.84 14.79 -4.23
C GLY A 230 -12.16 14.10 -4.64
N TRP A 231 -12.67 14.53 -5.79
CA TRP A 231 -13.80 13.99 -6.59
C TRP A 231 -15.18 13.92 -5.91
N GLY A 232 -16.15 14.61 -6.53
CA GLY A 232 -17.61 14.51 -6.37
C GLY A 232 -18.23 14.84 -5.01
N LYS A 233 -19.46 15.34 -5.01
CA LYS A 233 -20.28 15.37 -3.78
C LYS A 233 -20.43 13.91 -3.33
N THR A 234 -19.78 13.54 -2.23
CA THR A 234 -19.92 12.21 -1.60
C THR A 234 -21.39 11.83 -1.54
N ASN A 235 -21.77 10.77 -2.24
CA ASN A 235 -23.16 10.33 -2.30
C ASN A 235 -23.34 9.10 -1.41
N PHE A 236 -23.57 9.37 -0.14
CA PHE A 236 -23.75 8.33 0.88
C PHE A 236 -25.07 7.54 0.74
N PHE A 237 -25.88 7.77 -0.28
CA PHE A 237 -27.19 7.14 -0.43
C PHE A 237 -27.25 6.00 -1.45
N ASN A 238 -26.18 5.71 -2.18
CA ASN A 238 -26.17 4.65 -3.20
C ASN A 238 -25.03 3.64 -2.99
N ILE A 239 -25.26 2.62 -2.16
CA ILE A 239 -24.27 1.58 -1.86
C ILE A 239 -24.13 0.59 -3.03
N ARG A 240 -22.91 0.48 -3.56
CA ARG A 240 -22.48 -0.43 -4.63
C ARG A 240 -22.15 -1.81 -4.07
N TRP A 241 -23.18 -2.58 -3.70
CA TRP A 241 -23.03 -3.89 -3.03
C TRP A 241 -22.28 -4.93 -3.85
N ARG A 242 -22.46 -4.95 -5.18
CA ARG A 242 -21.81 -5.92 -6.06
C ARG A 242 -20.29 -5.70 -6.05
N GLU A 243 -19.88 -4.45 -6.13
CA GLU A 243 -18.50 -4.00 -6.14
C GLU A 243 -17.84 -4.20 -4.76
N LEU A 244 -18.59 -4.01 -3.66
CA LEU A 244 -18.12 -4.37 -2.32
C LEU A 244 -17.89 -5.88 -2.16
N LEU A 245 -18.79 -6.72 -2.68
CA LEU A 245 -18.62 -8.18 -2.66
C LEU A 245 -17.41 -8.59 -3.50
N GLU A 246 -17.17 -7.93 -4.62
CA GLU A 246 -15.97 -8.13 -5.43
C GLU A 246 -14.70 -7.69 -4.69
N ALA A 247 -14.74 -6.55 -4.00
CA ALA A 247 -13.66 -6.10 -3.13
C ALA A 247 -13.34 -7.17 -2.06
N CYS A 248 -14.35 -7.72 -1.39
CA CYS A 248 -14.15 -8.78 -0.39
C CYS A 248 -13.50 -10.04 -0.98
N LYS A 249 -13.88 -10.44 -2.21
CA LYS A 249 -13.23 -11.57 -2.91
C LYS A 249 -11.76 -11.28 -3.19
N ILE A 250 -11.46 -10.08 -3.66
CA ILE A 250 -10.09 -9.63 -3.95
C ILE A 250 -9.26 -9.50 -2.67
N GLY A 251 -9.87 -9.11 -1.55
CA GLY A 251 -9.20 -8.95 -0.25
C GLY A 251 -9.06 -10.21 0.60
N LYS A 252 -9.62 -11.34 0.17
CA LYS A 252 -9.49 -12.65 0.84
C LYS A 252 -8.05 -13.02 1.26
N PRO A 253 -6.98 -12.76 0.49
CA PRO A 253 -5.61 -13.07 0.90
C PRO A 253 -5.21 -12.43 2.23
N SER A 254 -5.73 -11.24 2.54
CA SER A 254 -5.45 -10.54 3.81
C SER A 254 -6.03 -11.30 5.00
N LEU A 255 -7.22 -11.89 4.85
CA LEU A 255 -7.80 -12.78 5.86
C LEU A 255 -6.92 -14.01 6.08
N MET A 256 -6.54 -14.67 4.99
CA MET A 256 -5.72 -15.88 5.03
C MET A 256 -4.37 -15.60 5.68
N PHE A 257 -3.76 -14.45 5.39
CA PHE A 257 -2.54 -13.99 6.03
C PHE A 257 -2.73 -13.81 7.54
N ASN A 258 -3.74 -13.04 7.98
CA ASN A 258 -3.97 -12.78 9.40
C ASN A 258 -4.28 -14.07 10.19
N LEU A 259 -5.11 -14.96 9.64
CA LEU A 259 -5.36 -16.28 10.23
C LEU A 259 -4.07 -17.11 10.33
N GLY A 260 -3.27 -17.11 9.27
CA GLY A 260 -1.97 -17.76 9.24
C GLY A 260 -1.03 -17.24 10.33
N VAL A 261 -0.90 -15.91 10.46
CA VAL A 261 -0.07 -15.26 11.48
C VAL A 261 -0.50 -15.66 12.89
N THR A 262 -1.81 -15.63 13.18
CA THR A 262 -2.34 -15.98 14.51
C THR A 262 -2.12 -17.46 14.83
N LEU A 263 -2.41 -18.36 13.89
CA LEU A 263 -2.17 -19.80 14.07
C LEU A 263 -0.68 -20.11 14.23
N LYS A 264 0.17 -19.47 13.43
CA LYS A 264 1.62 -19.61 13.54
C LYS A 264 2.12 -19.21 14.91
N ALA A 265 1.72 -18.03 15.41
CA ALA A 265 2.12 -17.55 16.73
C ALA A 265 1.69 -18.51 17.84
N TYR A 266 0.45 -19.03 17.77
CA TYR A 266 -0.05 -20.01 18.72
C TYR A 266 0.78 -21.30 18.74
N VAL A 267 1.03 -21.89 17.56
CA VAL A 267 1.81 -23.13 17.44
C VAL A 267 3.25 -22.93 17.88
N MET A 268 3.89 -21.81 17.50
CA MET A 268 5.27 -21.50 17.91
C MET A 268 5.37 -21.35 19.43
N ASN A 269 4.46 -20.60 20.06
CA ASN A 269 4.46 -20.43 21.51
C ASN A 269 4.24 -21.77 22.24
N LEU A 270 3.29 -22.60 21.79
CA LEU A 270 3.09 -23.92 22.37
C LEU A 270 4.34 -24.81 22.24
N THR A 271 4.96 -24.81 21.06
CA THR A 271 6.12 -25.64 20.75
C THR A 271 7.32 -25.25 21.62
N LEU A 272 7.59 -23.95 21.74
CA LEU A 272 8.69 -23.43 22.58
C LEU A 272 8.43 -23.68 24.07
N MET A 273 7.20 -23.44 24.53
CA MET A 273 6.82 -23.62 25.93
C MET A 273 6.97 -25.08 26.35
N SER A 274 6.49 -26.01 25.53
CA SER A 274 6.52 -27.44 25.84
C SER A 274 7.91 -28.08 25.72
N SER A 275 8.80 -27.53 24.87
CA SER A 275 10.08 -28.17 24.54
C SER A 275 11.30 -27.50 25.18
N VAL A 276 11.22 -26.20 25.49
CA VAL A 276 12.36 -25.41 26.01
C VAL A 276 11.98 -24.72 27.32
N GLY A 277 10.80 -24.11 27.39
CA GLY A 277 10.29 -23.42 28.58
C GLY A 277 10.36 -21.90 28.48
N ASP A 278 10.17 -21.23 29.61
CA ASP A 278 9.91 -19.78 29.70
C ASP A 278 10.98 -18.91 29.03
N SER A 279 12.25 -19.30 29.15
CA SER A 279 13.40 -18.62 28.51
C SER A 279 13.18 -18.41 27.01
N ALA A 280 12.66 -19.41 26.30
CA ALA A 280 12.44 -19.30 24.86
C ALA A 280 11.23 -18.43 24.48
N ILE A 281 10.19 -18.43 25.32
CA ILE A 281 9.00 -17.59 25.12
C ILE A 281 9.36 -16.11 25.31
N MET A 282 10.21 -15.79 26.29
CA MET A 282 10.74 -14.44 26.45
C MET A 282 11.52 -13.98 25.21
N VAL A 283 12.34 -14.86 24.62
CA VAL A 283 13.06 -14.55 23.38
C VAL A 283 12.12 -14.42 22.18
N MET A 284 11.05 -15.22 22.11
CA MET A 284 10.02 -15.10 21.07
C MET A 284 9.34 -13.72 21.09
N SER A 285 9.12 -13.15 22.27
CA SER A 285 8.59 -11.78 22.41
C SER A 285 9.56 -10.74 21.81
N VAL A 286 10.86 -10.85 22.13
CA VAL A 286 11.90 -9.97 21.56
C VAL A 286 11.97 -10.14 20.04
N GLN A 287 11.92 -11.38 19.54
CA GLN A 287 11.87 -11.69 18.12
C GLN A 287 10.66 -11.02 17.45
N GLY A 288 9.48 -11.10 18.07
CA GLY A 288 8.25 -10.47 17.57
C GLY A 288 8.38 -8.97 17.41
N THR A 289 9.01 -8.27 18.38
CA THR A 289 9.28 -6.83 18.29
C THR A 289 10.16 -6.49 17.09
N PHE A 290 11.30 -7.18 16.92
CA PHE A 290 12.18 -6.96 15.77
C PHE A 290 11.53 -7.34 14.45
N CYS A 291 10.74 -8.42 14.43
CA CYS A 291 9.99 -8.85 13.27
C CYS A 291 8.98 -7.79 12.83
N GLY A 292 8.26 -7.17 13.77
CA GLY A 292 7.33 -6.08 13.47
C GLY A 292 8.05 -4.84 12.94
N MET A 293 9.03 -4.34 13.69
CA MET A 293 9.75 -3.11 13.34
C MET A 293 10.51 -3.23 12.02
N LEU A 294 11.32 -4.27 11.84
CA LEU A 294 12.13 -4.42 10.63
C LEU A 294 11.37 -5.07 9.48
N GLY A 295 10.33 -5.86 9.77
CA GLY A 295 9.37 -6.35 8.78
C GLY A 295 8.61 -5.22 8.08
N ALA A 296 8.60 -4.01 8.64
CA ALA A 296 8.12 -2.80 7.97
C ALA A 296 8.87 -2.52 6.66
N ILE A 297 10.15 -2.90 6.54
CA ILE A 297 10.95 -2.70 5.32
C ILE A 297 10.40 -3.55 4.16
N PRO A 298 10.35 -4.90 4.21
CA PRO A 298 9.80 -5.70 3.12
C PRO A 298 8.31 -5.41 2.88
N ALA A 299 7.50 -5.26 3.94
CA ALA A 299 6.09 -4.93 3.81
C ALA A 299 5.87 -3.57 3.12
N GLY A 300 6.64 -2.55 3.48
CA GLY A 300 6.61 -1.23 2.86
C GLY A 300 6.99 -1.25 1.38
N HIS A 301 7.96 -2.09 0.98
CA HIS A 301 8.29 -2.29 -0.44
C HIS A 301 7.15 -2.94 -1.22
N ALA A 302 6.53 -3.97 -0.64
CA ALA A 302 5.38 -4.63 -1.27
C ALA A 302 4.19 -3.65 -1.41
N ASP A 303 3.92 -2.79 -0.42
CA ASP A 303 2.84 -1.81 -0.50
C ASP A 303 3.13 -0.66 -1.47
N ALA A 304 4.35 -0.11 -1.46
CA ALA A 304 4.76 0.91 -2.42
C ALA A 304 4.70 0.37 -3.87
N PHE A 305 5.15 -0.87 -4.08
CA PHE A 305 5.02 -1.54 -5.37
C PHE A 305 3.56 -1.86 -5.72
N GLY A 306 2.74 -2.26 -4.76
CA GLY A 306 1.31 -2.48 -4.96
C GLY A 306 0.61 -1.22 -5.46
N SER A 307 0.90 -0.06 -4.84
CA SER A 307 0.34 1.23 -5.22
C SER A 307 0.77 1.66 -6.64
N LEU A 308 2.07 1.81 -6.92
CA LEU A 308 2.52 2.24 -8.26
C LEU A 308 2.32 1.18 -9.33
N GLY A 309 2.58 -0.08 -8.98
CA GLY A 309 2.43 -1.22 -9.86
C GLY A 309 0.99 -1.38 -10.34
N SER A 310 -0.01 -1.14 -9.47
CA SER A 310 -1.43 -1.21 -9.85
C SER A 310 -1.76 -0.19 -10.94
N VAL A 311 -1.31 1.06 -10.80
CA VAL A 311 -1.53 2.14 -11.76
C VAL A 311 -0.85 1.81 -13.09
N HIS A 312 0.41 1.37 -13.07
CA HIS A 312 1.13 0.99 -14.29
C HIS A 312 0.52 -0.25 -14.95
N TYR A 313 0.05 -1.22 -14.16
CA TYR A 313 -0.59 -2.42 -14.68
C TYR A 313 -1.91 -2.11 -15.38
N ALA A 314 -2.77 -1.33 -14.73
CA ALA A 314 -4.04 -0.91 -15.27
C ALA A 314 -3.89 0.03 -16.48
N ALA A 315 -2.82 0.84 -16.51
CA ALA A 315 -2.42 1.63 -17.69
C ALA A 315 -1.89 0.81 -18.87
N LYS A 316 -1.73 -0.52 -18.69
CA LYS A 316 -1.02 -1.41 -19.61
C LYS A 316 0.39 -0.88 -19.97
N ASP A 317 1.06 -0.18 -19.05
CA ASP A 317 2.45 0.29 -19.19
C ASP A 317 3.42 -0.80 -18.73
N ARG A 318 3.72 -1.74 -19.64
CA ARG A 318 4.65 -2.84 -19.40
C ARG A 318 6.02 -2.37 -18.92
N VAL A 319 6.55 -1.30 -19.53
CA VAL A 319 7.91 -0.81 -19.25
C VAL A 319 7.98 -0.22 -17.84
N ALA A 320 7.00 0.60 -17.46
CA ALA A 320 6.94 1.19 -16.13
C ALA A 320 6.73 0.11 -15.07
N PHE A 321 5.80 -0.83 -15.30
CA PHE A 321 5.52 -1.92 -14.36
C PHE A 321 6.78 -2.75 -14.02
N ILE A 322 7.52 -3.20 -15.05
CA ILE A 322 8.76 -3.99 -14.87
C ILE A 322 9.86 -3.16 -14.20
N LYS A 323 9.98 -1.88 -14.56
CA LYS A 323 10.98 -0.98 -13.94
C LYS A 323 10.68 -0.75 -12.47
N SER A 324 9.42 -0.52 -12.10
CA SER A 324 9.00 -0.37 -10.71
C SER A 324 9.25 -1.64 -9.90
N ALA A 325 8.93 -2.82 -10.45
CA ALA A 325 9.23 -4.10 -9.82
C ALA A 325 10.74 -4.31 -9.62
N ARG A 326 11.55 -3.99 -10.63
CA ARG A 326 13.01 -4.11 -10.54
C ARG A 326 13.59 -3.18 -9.50
N PHE A 327 13.09 -1.94 -9.43
CA PHE A 327 13.53 -0.98 -8.43
C PHE A 327 13.16 -1.46 -7.03
N ALA A 328 11.90 -1.88 -6.83
CA ALA A 328 11.42 -2.45 -5.57
C ALA A 328 12.27 -3.63 -5.09
N LEU A 329 12.55 -4.59 -5.96
CA LEU A 329 13.37 -5.76 -5.62
C LEU A 329 14.80 -5.35 -5.24
N LYS A 330 15.45 -4.50 -6.04
CA LYS A 330 16.83 -4.08 -5.76
C LYS A 330 16.93 -3.28 -4.46
N SER A 331 16.04 -2.30 -4.25
CA SER A 331 16.06 -1.50 -3.02
C SER A 331 15.70 -2.36 -1.80
N CYS A 332 14.76 -3.30 -1.94
CA CYS A 332 14.37 -4.19 -0.85
C CYS A 332 15.52 -5.11 -0.44
N ILE A 333 16.21 -5.73 -1.39
CA ILE A 333 17.37 -6.59 -1.10
C ILE A 333 18.46 -5.80 -0.37
N VAL A 334 18.74 -4.57 -0.82
CA VAL A 334 19.75 -3.72 -0.17
C VAL A 334 19.33 -3.32 1.24
N LEU A 335 18.11 -2.77 1.41
CA LEU A 335 17.67 -2.26 2.71
C LEU A 335 17.39 -3.38 3.72
N SER A 336 16.71 -4.46 3.31
CA SER A 336 16.51 -5.64 4.16
C SER A 336 17.84 -6.34 4.47
N GLY A 337 18.78 -6.38 3.51
CA GLY A 337 20.10 -6.97 3.71
C GLY A 337 20.94 -6.17 4.71
N LEU A 338 20.91 -4.84 4.64
CA LEU A 338 21.56 -3.99 5.64
C LEU A 338 20.93 -4.16 7.04
N ALA A 339 19.59 -4.20 7.12
CA ALA A 339 18.89 -4.43 8.38
C ALA A 339 19.22 -5.81 8.99
N MET A 340 19.25 -6.85 8.15
CA MET A 340 19.68 -8.20 8.52
C MET A 340 21.10 -8.19 9.10
N LEU A 341 22.06 -7.65 8.37
CA LEU A 341 23.46 -7.59 8.82
C LEU A 341 23.60 -6.78 10.10
N SER A 342 22.89 -5.65 10.25
CA SER A 342 22.95 -4.85 11.47
C SER A 342 22.47 -5.64 12.70
N LEU A 343 21.42 -6.46 12.58
CA LEU A 343 20.96 -7.29 13.69
C LEU A 343 21.95 -8.40 14.02
N MET A 344 22.55 -9.03 13.01
CA MET A 344 23.52 -10.12 13.23
C MET A 344 24.79 -9.61 13.91
N PHE A 345 25.30 -8.44 13.48
CA PHE A 345 26.48 -7.84 14.09
C PHE A 345 26.22 -7.28 15.49
N ALA A 346 25.02 -6.74 15.74
CA ALA A 346 24.61 -6.24 17.05
C ALA A 346 23.98 -7.33 17.95
N ALA A 347 24.11 -8.61 17.59
CA ALA A 347 23.38 -9.68 18.26
C ALA A 347 23.76 -9.81 19.75
N ASN A 348 25.04 -9.62 20.09
CA ASN A 348 25.49 -9.69 21.49
C ASN A 348 24.92 -8.51 22.29
N GLU A 349 25.08 -7.30 21.76
CA GLU A 349 24.70 -6.04 22.38
C GLU A 349 23.19 -5.99 22.60
N ILE A 350 22.41 -6.39 21.60
CA ILE A 350 20.95 -6.47 21.70
C ILE A 350 20.55 -7.52 22.75
N SER A 351 21.16 -8.71 22.75
CA SER A 351 20.82 -9.72 23.76
C SER A 351 21.15 -9.28 25.18
N GLU A 352 22.22 -8.53 25.40
CA GLU A 352 22.59 -7.97 26.72
C GLU A 352 21.65 -6.87 27.21
N ILE A 353 20.96 -6.16 26.30
CA ILE A 353 19.94 -5.17 26.68
C ILE A 353 18.72 -5.85 27.32
N TYR A 354 18.33 -7.02 26.82
CA TYR A 354 17.10 -7.70 27.24
C TYR A 354 17.31 -8.78 28.30
N PHE A 355 18.49 -9.39 28.36
CA PHE A 355 18.74 -10.57 29.18
C PHE A 355 20.09 -10.51 29.88
N GLU A 356 20.15 -11.08 31.08
CA GLU A 356 21.39 -11.20 31.84
C GLU A 356 22.46 -11.96 31.02
N PRO A 357 23.68 -11.41 30.90
CA PRO A 357 24.77 -12.05 30.17
C PRO A 357 25.01 -13.48 30.66
N HIS A 358 25.23 -14.40 29.73
CA HIS A 358 25.44 -15.84 29.98
C HIS A 358 24.23 -16.61 30.54
N GLY A 359 23.04 -16.00 30.65
CA GLY A 359 21.79 -16.70 30.92
C GLY A 359 21.30 -17.54 29.74
N GLU A 360 20.36 -18.46 29.99
CA GLU A 360 19.76 -19.31 28.96
C GLU A 360 19.03 -18.47 27.88
N ALA A 361 18.16 -17.54 28.30
CA ALA A 361 17.45 -16.65 27.39
C ALA A 361 18.40 -15.77 26.57
N TRP A 362 19.52 -15.33 27.16
CA TRP A 362 20.57 -14.59 26.45
C TRP A 362 21.21 -15.45 25.34
N ALA A 363 21.58 -16.69 25.62
CA ALA A 363 22.16 -17.59 24.63
C ALA A 363 21.18 -17.90 23.47
N ILE A 364 19.90 -18.12 23.79
CA ILE A 364 18.85 -18.34 22.79
C ILE A 364 18.62 -17.07 21.96
N SER A 365 18.58 -15.90 22.60
CA SER A 365 18.42 -14.59 21.93
C SER A 365 19.50 -14.33 20.89
N LYS A 366 20.76 -14.62 21.22
CA LYS A 366 21.86 -14.47 20.26
C LYS A 366 21.70 -15.37 19.04
N ARG A 367 21.38 -16.65 19.24
CA ARG A 367 21.14 -17.59 18.12
C ARG A 367 19.97 -17.12 17.26
N MET A 368 18.89 -16.66 17.88
CA MET A 368 17.75 -16.05 17.19
C MET A 368 18.19 -14.89 16.30
N LEU A 369 18.96 -13.92 16.82
CA LEU A 369 19.43 -12.75 16.07
C LEU A 369 20.44 -13.08 14.95
N TRP A 370 21.13 -14.22 15.01
CA TRP A 370 21.99 -14.68 13.92
C TRP A 370 21.22 -15.37 12.78
N ILE A 371 20.06 -15.98 13.09
CA ILE A 371 19.34 -16.84 12.16
C ILE A 371 18.13 -16.12 11.55
N PHE A 372 17.23 -15.63 12.42
CA PHE A 372 15.95 -15.07 12.04
C PHE A 372 16.04 -13.93 11.00
N PRO A 373 16.99 -12.97 11.10
CA PRO A 373 16.98 -11.80 10.21
C PRO A 373 17.15 -12.11 8.71
N SER A 374 17.69 -13.29 8.37
CA SER A 374 17.81 -13.75 6.98
C SER A 374 16.47 -13.82 6.23
N PHE A 375 15.37 -14.01 6.97
CA PHE A 375 14.01 -13.97 6.46
C PHE A 375 13.65 -12.62 5.79
N LEU A 376 14.18 -11.49 6.27
CA LEU A 376 13.77 -10.15 5.80
C LEU A 376 13.99 -9.93 4.30
N VAL A 377 15.08 -10.48 3.76
CA VAL A 377 15.40 -10.37 2.33
C VAL A 377 14.47 -11.26 1.51
N LEU A 378 14.28 -12.51 1.95
CA LEU A 378 13.48 -13.50 1.24
C LEU A 378 11.99 -13.11 1.23
N ASN A 379 11.47 -12.67 2.38
CA ASN A 379 10.11 -12.16 2.53
C ASN A 379 9.84 -10.95 1.64
N GLY A 380 10.80 -10.03 1.53
CA GLY A 380 10.68 -8.89 0.63
C GLY A 380 10.53 -9.29 -0.84
N ILE A 381 11.35 -10.24 -1.30
CA ILE A 381 11.27 -10.77 -2.67
C ILE A 381 9.93 -11.47 -2.90
N CYS A 382 9.54 -12.37 -2.00
CA CYS A 382 8.29 -13.12 -2.06
C CYS A 382 7.09 -12.15 -2.07
N GLY A 383 7.05 -11.21 -1.12
CA GLY A 383 6.00 -10.20 -0.98
C GLY A 383 5.80 -9.34 -2.23
N ILE A 384 6.88 -8.92 -2.90
CA ILE A 384 6.80 -8.15 -4.15
C ILE A 384 6.18 -9.00 -5.28
N PHE A 385 6.58 -10.26 -5.44
CA PHE A 385 5.99 -11.15 -6.44
C PHE A 385 4.51 -11.44 -6.14
N MET A 386 4.21 -11.74 -4.88
CA MET A 386 2.85 -11.96 -4.42
C MET A 386 1.96 -10.73 -4.67
N ARG A 387 2.48 -9.52 -4.42
CA ARG A 387 1.78 -8.28 -4.76
C ARG A 387 1.61 -8.16 -6.28
N ALA A 388 2.62 -8.45 -7.08
CA ALA A 388 2.54 -8.42 -8.54
C ALA A 388 1.43 -9.32 -9.08
N TYR A 389 1.24 -10.51 -8.52
CA TYR A 389 0.18 -11.43 -8.92
C TYR A 389 -1.21 -10.96 -8.48
N ASN A 390 -1.31 -10.37 -7.29
CA ASN A 390 -2.54 -9.79 -6.75
C ASN A 390 -3.12 -8.66 -7.63
N LEU A 391 -2.25 -7.93 -8.34
CA LEU A 391 -2.65 -6.82 -9.22
C LEU A 391 -3.33 -7.26 -10.53
N LYS A 392 -3.21 -8.55 -10.88
CA LYS A 392 -3.59 -9.06 -12.20
C LYS A 392 -4.93 -9.78 -12.13
N GLU A 393 -5.99 -9.06 -12.47
CA GLU A 393 -7.36 -9.61 -12.51
C GLU A 393 -7.48 -10.85 -13.43
N GLU A 394 -6.86 -10.80 -14.61
CA GLU A 394 -6.79 -11.91 -15.58
C GLU A 394 -6.04 -13.12 -15.00
N TYR A 395 -4.99 -12.90 -14.21
CA TYR A 395 -4.27 -13.97 -13.52
C TYR A 395 -5.17 -14.68 -12.51
N ARG A 396 -5.96 -13.92 -11.75
CA ARG A 396 -6.81 -14.45 -10.68
C ARG A 396 -7.99 -15.28 -11.19
N THR A 397 -8.51 -14.92 -12.36
CA THR A 397 -9.74 -15.53 -12.91
C THR A 397 -9.45 -16.68 -13.88
N GLN A 398 -8.33 -16.63 -14.61
CA GLN A 398 -8.09 -17.56 -15.73
C GLN A 398 -6.93 -18.54 -15.51
N HIS A 399 -6.05 -18.31 -14.52
CA HIS A 399 -4.86 -19.14 -14.35
C HIS A 399 -5.03 -20.20 -13.25
N LYS A 400 -4.59 -21.42 -13.55
CA LYS A 400 -4.56 -22.54 -12.59
C LYS A 400 -3.67 -22.27 -11.35
N ASP A 401 -2.73 -21.33 -11.49
CA ASP A 401 -1.82 -20.89 -10.42
C ASP A 401 -2.39 -19.72 -9.59
N ALA A 402 -3.67 -19.37 -9.75
CA ALA A 402 -4.34 -18.32 -8.97
C ALA A 402 -4.33 -18.62 -7.46
N TRP A 403 -4.20 -19.90 -7.07
CA TRP A 403 -4.05 -20.30 -5.67
C TRP A 403 -2.84 -19.66 -4.98
N LEU A 404 -1.80 -19.25 -5.73
CA LEU A 404 -0.69 -18.51 -5.14
C LEU A 404 -1.20 -17.25 -4.46
N VAL A 405 -2.13 -16.53 -5.09
CA VAL A 405 -2.64 -15.27 -4.55
C VAL A 405 -3.42 -15.47 -3.25
N ASP A 406 -4.29 -16.47 -3.21
CA ASP A 406 -5.23 -16.65 -2.10
C ASP A 406 -4.72 -17.62 -1.02
N GLY A 407 -3.98 -18.65 -1.39
CA GLY A 407 -3.55 -19.74 -0.52
C GLY A 407 -2.12 -19.61 0.00
N MET A 408 -1.22 -18.96 -0.74
CA MET A 408 0.16 -18.79 -0.30
C MET A 408 0.30 -18.06 1.04
N PRO A 409 -0.46 -16.97 1.33
CA PRO A 409 -0.28 -16.23 2.58
C PRO A 409 -0.55 -17.05 3.85
N ILE A 410 -1.53 -17.96 3.80
CA ILE A 410 -1.78 -18.90 4.91
C ILE A 410 -0.79 -20.07 4.89
N PHE A 411 -0.47 -20.60 3.70
CA PHE A 411 0.48 -21.69 3.55
C PHE A 411 1.85 -21.34 4.11
N GLU A 412 2.38 -20.17 3.79
CA GLU A 412 3.68 -19.68 4.29
C GLU A 412 3.72 -19.70 5.82
N ASN A 413 2.73 -19.09 6.48
CA ASN A 413 2.68 -19.03 7.93
C ASN A 413 2.49 -20.41 8.59
N LEU A 414 1.64 -21.27 8.02
CA LEU A 414 1.47 -22.64 8.51
C LEU A 414 2.70 -23.51 8.26
N LEU A 415 3.43 -23.28 7.16
CA LEU A 415 4.68 -23.95 6.87
C LEU A 415 5.76 -23.57 7.89
N MET A 416 5.88 -22.29 8.26
CA MET A 416 6.77 -21.86 9.34
C MET A 416 6.44 -22.57 10.66
N ALA A 417 5.15 -22.63 11.01
CA ALA A 417 4.70 -23.31 12.22
C ALA A 417 5.00 -24.81 12.19
N PHE A 418 4.74 -25.46 11.06
CA PHE A 418 5.02 -26.88 10.85
C PHE A 418 6.51 -27.19 10.93
N LEU A 419 7.35 -26.44 10.22
CA LEU A 419 8.81 -26.63 10.24
C LEU A 419 9.37 -26.40 11.64
N ALA A 420 8.89 -25.38 12.36
CA ALA A 420 9.26 -25.15 13.75
C ALA A 420 8.96 -26.39 14.62
N ALA A 421 7.72 -26.89 14.59
CA ALA A 421 7.31 -28.06 15.38
C ALA A 421 8.03 -29.35 14.95
N ALA A 422 8.21 -29.58 13.65
CA ALA A 422 8.82 -30.79 13.11
C ALA A 422 10.32 -30.89 13.44
N PHE A 423 11.04 -29.77 13.39
CA PHE A 423 12.48 -29.74 13.66
C PHE A 423 12.83 -29.49 15.13
N MET A 424 11.86 -29.08 15.97
CA MET A 424 12.02 -28.82 17.40
C MET A 424 12.80 -29.94 18.14
N PRO A 425 12.49 -31.24 17.95
CA PRO A 425 13.17 -32.31 18.68
C PRO A 425 14.64 -32.51 18.29
N PHE A 426 15.05 -32.01 17.12
CA PHE A 426 16.37 -32.28 16.56
C PHE A 426 17.37 -31.16 16.83
N ILE A 427 16.92 -29.90 16.77
CA ILE A 427 17.80 -28.72 16.82
C ILE A 427 17.42 -27.72 17.91
N GLY A 428 16.44 -28.05 18.76
CA GLY A 428 16.02 -27.18 19.84
C GLY A 428 15.34 -25.91 19.32
N SER A 429 15.47 -24.80 20.06
CA SER A 429 14.80 -23.53 19.74
C SER A 429 15.16 -22.95 18.37
N ASP A 430 16.30 -23.35 17.80
CA ASP A 430 16.69 -22.97 16.44
C ASP A 430 15.72 -23.45 15.37
N ALA A 431 14.92 -24.48 15.63
CA ALA A 431 13.85 -24.90 14.73
C ALA A 431 12.87 -23.76 14.44
N VAL A 432 12.56 -22.93 15.45
CA VAL A 432 11.67 -21.78 15.28
C VAL A 432 12.36 -20.71 14.45
N TRP A 433 13.63 -20.40 14.72
CA TRP A 433 14.33 -19.32 14.03
C TRP A 433 14.61 -19.66 12.57
N LEU A 434 14.98 -20.91 12.28
CA LEU A 434 15.22 -21.41 10.93
C LEU A 434 13.94 -21.59 10.11
N SER A 435 12.78 -21.78 10.75
CA SER A 435 11.53 -22.00 10.01
C SER A 435 11.12 -20.78 9.18
N PHE A 436 11.43 -19.56 9.64
CA PHE A 436 11.15 -18.32 8.90
C PHE A 436 11.86 -18.29 7.53
N PRO A 437 13.20 -18.27 7.45
CA PRO A 437 13.88 -18.27 6.16
C PRO A 437 13.62 -19.55 5.37
N ALA A 438 13.50 -20.71 6.02
CA ALA A 438 13.21 -21.96 5.31
C ALA A 438 11.86 -21.91 4.58
N ALA A 439 10.79 -21.46 5.26
CA ALA A 439 9.48 -21.33 4.66
C ALA A 439 9.50 -20.40 3.43
N GLU A 440 10.25 -19.29 3.50
CA GLU A 440 10.38 -18.39 2.36
C GLU A 440 11.14 -18.98 1.18
N VAL A 441 12.20 -19.75 1.45
CA VAL A 441 12.89 -20.50 0.39
C VAL A 441 11.92 -21.48 -0.27
N PHE A 442 11.10 -22.20 0.50
CA PHE A 442 10.03 -23.04 -0.04
C PHE A 442 9.03 -22.25 -0.88
N CYS A 443 8.63 -21.07 -0.41
CA CYS A 443 7.72 -20.20 -1.15
C CYS A 443 8.29 -19.77 -2.50
N LEU A 444 9.55 -19.34 -2.52
CA LEU A 444 10.26 -18.96 -3.74
C LEU A 444 10.48 -20.17 -4.68
N MET A 445 10.72 -21.36 -4.13
CA MET A 445 10.81 -22.60 -4.92
C MET A 445 9.48 -22.94 -5.59
N ILE A 446 8.35 -22.80 -4.88
CA ILE A 446 7.01 -22.99 -5.44
C ILE A 446 6.76 -21.98 -6.55
N ILE A 447 7.08 -20.70 -6.32
CA ILE A 447 6.97 -19.66 -7.35
C ILE A 447 7.83 -20.04 -8.57
N GLY A 448 9.10 -20.40 -8.36
CA GLY A 448 10.01 -20.83 -9.42
C GLY A 448 9.51 -22.05 -10.20
N ALA A 449 8.93 -23.05 -9.52
CA ALA A 449 8.33 -24.22 -10.15
C ALA A 449 7.13 -23.86 -11.05
N THR A 450 6.30 -22.91 -10.62
CA THR A 450 5.20 -22.41 -11.46
C THR A 450 5.69 -21.61 -12.67
N VAL A 451 6.77 -20.84 -12.53
CA VAL A 451 7.42 -20.16 -13.66
C VAL A 451 7.98 -21.19 -14.65
N PHE A 452 8.67 -22.22 -14.16
CA PHE A 452 9.20 -23.31 -14.97
C PHE A 452 8.11 -24.00 -15.78
N LYS A 453 6.98 -24.34 -15.13
CA LYS A 453 5.85 -25.01 -15.77
C LYS A 453 5.24 -24.19 -16.91
N ASN A 454 5.18 -22.87 -16.76
CA ASN A 454 4.57 -21.97 -17.74
C ASN A 454 5.52 -21.60 -18.89
N ALA A 455 6.83 -21.49 -18.62
CA ALA A 455 7.83 -21.08 -19.61
C ALA A 455 8.63 -22.24 -20.24
N GLY A 456 8.51 -23.46 -19.72
CA GLY A 456 9.30 -24.63 -20.13
C GLY A 456 10.77 -24.59 -19.72
N SER A 457 11.22 -23.51 -19.08
CA SER A 457 12.58 -23.34 -18.54
C SER A 457 12.59 -22.34 -17.39
N VAL A 458 13.51 -22.47 -16.43
CA VAL A 458 13.70 -21.45 -15.38
C VAL A 458 14.53 -20.35 -16.00
N THR A 459 13.88 -19.24 -16.32
CA THR A 459 14.58 -18.04 -16.77
C THR A 459 14.85 -17.14 -15.56
N PHE A 460 15.98 -16.43 -15.57
CA PHE A 460 16.25 -15.37 -14.58
C PHE A 460 15.71 -14.01 -15.03
N LYS A 461 14.85 -14.00 -16.05
CA LYS A 461 14.23 -12.77 -16.56
C LYS A 461 13.09 -12.38 -15.62
N LEU A 462 13.17 -11.15 -15.11
CA LEU A 462 12.16 -10.62 -14.20
C LEU A 462 10.74 -10.71 -14.77
N ASP A 463 10.58 -10.53 -16.08
CA ASP A 463 9.29 -10.58 -16.77
C ASP A 463 8.55 -11.92 -16.57
N ASP A 464 9.30 -13.02 -16.55
CA ASP A 464 8.77 -14.38 -16.39
C ASP A 464 8.40 -14.64 -14.91
N TRP A 465 9.22 -14.16 -13.98
CA TRP A 465 8.93 -14.21 -12.54
C TRP A 465 7.75 -13.33 -12.15
N LEU A 466 7.58 -12.19 -12.81
CA LEU A 466 6.39 -11.38 -12.67
C LEU A 466 5.16 -12.03 -13.32
N LYS A 467 5.31 -13.12 -14.10
CA LYS A 467 4.24 -13.80 -14.84
C LYS A 467 3.44 -12.85 -15.71
N ILE A 468 4.14 -12.01 -16.48
CA ILE A 468 3.51 -11.03 -17.37
C ILE A 468 3.04 -11.72 -18.64
N ASP A 469 1.77 -11.51 -19.03
CA ASP A 469 1.25 -12.02 -20.31
C ASP A 469 2.06 -11.50 -21.49
N LYS A 470 2.27 -12.35 -22.50
CA LYS A 470 3.05 -11.99 -23.70
C LYS A 470 2.49 -10.75 -24.41
N ASN A 471 1.17 -10.58 -24.38
CA ASN A 471 0.47 -9.46 -25.00
C ASN A 471 0.25 -8.27 -24.04
N PHE A 472 0.77 -8.33 -22.82
CA PHE A 472 0.61 -7.23 -21.87
C PHE A 472 1.35 -5.99 -22.37
N GLY A 473 0.62 -4.88 -22.52
CA GLY A 473 1.14 -3.65 -23.11
C GLY A 473 1.28 -3.67 -24.63
N ALA A 474 0.77 -4.72 -25.33
CA ALA A 474 0.65 -4.76 -26.79
C ALA A 474 -0.55 -3.91 -27.26
N VAL A 475 -0.52 -2.63 -26.88
CA VAL A 475 -1.53 -1.63 -27.23
C VAL A 475 -0.84 -0.58 -28.10
N PRO A 476 -1.43 -0.13 -29.22
CA PRO A 476 -0.90 1.01 -29.95
C PRO A 476 -0.57 2.15 -29.01
N THR A 477 0.70 2.57 -28.99
CA THR A 477 1.22 3.55 -28.03
C THR A 477 2.15 4.54 -28.72
N LEU A 478 1.96 5.82 -28.43
CA LEU A 478 2.92 6.90 -28.68
C LEU A 478 3.51 7.34 -27.34
N GLU A 479 4.84 7.31 -27.20
CA GLU A 479 5.54 7.83 -26.01
C GLU A 479 6.47 8.97 -26.43
N ARG A 480 6.38 10.13 -25.76
CA ARG A 480 7.24 11.27 -26.08
C ARG A 480 7.64 12.08 -24.86
N ALA A 481 8.91 12.48 -24.78
CA ALA A 481 9.34 13.46 -23.78
C ALA A 481 9.19 14.89 -24.31
N PHE A 482 8.95 15.81 -23.38
CA PHE A 482 8.71 17.22 -23.64
C PHE A 482 9.64 18.05 -22.75
N PHE A 483 10.44 18.93 -23.37
CA PHE A 483 11.45 19.74 -22.68
C PHE A 483 11.22 21.24 -22.81
N LEU A 484 10.93 21.67 -24.03
CA LEU A 484 10.89 23.07 -24.42
C LEU A 484 9.57 23.38 -25.11
N PRO A 485 8.99 24.57 -24.91
CA PRO A 485 7.72 24.96 -25.54
C PRO A 485 7.73 24.82 -27.07
N GLU A 486 8.89 25.03 -27.69
CA GLU A 486 9.13 24.90 -29.14
C GLU A 486 8.86 23.48 -29.68
N GLU A 487 8.84 22.46 -28.82
CA GLU A 487 8.57 21.08 -29.22
C GLU A 487 7.07 20.76 -29.37
N ILE A 488 6.17 21.61 -28.85
CA ILE A 488 4.72 21.37 -28.86
C ILE A 488 4.19 21.10 -30.28
N PRO A 489 4.49 21.90 -31.32
CA PRO A 489 3.97 21.66 -32.66
C PRO A 489 4.38 20.29 -33.24
N ASN A 490 5.62 19.86 -32.94
CA ASN A 490 6.12 18.56 -33.40
C ASN A 490 5.40 17.41 -32.68
N ILE A 491 5.14 17.55 -31.38
CA ILE A 491 4.39 16.56 -30.61
C ILE A 491 2.97 16.44 -31.17
N LEU A 492 2.30 17.56 -31.46
CA LEU A 492 0.95 17.56 -32.03
C LEU A 492 0.87 16.86 -33.38
N GLN A 493 1.86 17.06 -34.25
CA GLN A 493 1.96 16.31 -35.51
C GLN A 493 2.10 14.81 -35.27
N GLU A 494 2.91 14.39 -34.29
CA GLU A 494 3.04 12.98 -33.92
C GLU A 494 1.73 12.41 -33.36
N VAL A 495 0.98 13.17 -32.54
CA VAL A 495 -0.35 12.77 -32.03
C VAL A 495 -1.34 12.57 -33.16
N LEU A 496 -1.47 13.53 -34.07
CA LEU A 496 -2.38 13.44 -35.21
C LEU A 496 -2.01 12.29 -36.15
N ALA A 497 -0.71 12.07 -36.38
CA ALA A 497 -0.22 10.94 -37.16
C ALA A 497 -0.56 9.60 -36.48
N PHE A 498 -0.36 9.50 -35.16
CA PHE A 498 -0.73 8.32 -34.38
C PHE A 498 -2.23 8.04 -34.47
N CYS A 499 -3.08 9.06 -34.35
CA CYS A 499 -4.53 8.91 -34.49
C CYS A 499 -4.92 8.40 -35.88
N LYS A 500 -4.31 8.95 -36.94
CA LYS A 500 -4.54 8.55 -38.33
C LYS A 500 -4.10 7.11 -38.61
N ILE A 501 -2.92 6.70 -38.12
CA ILE A 501 -2.41 5.33 -38.28
C ILE A 501 -3.35 4.30 -37.64
N ASN A 502 -3.94 4.66 -36.50
CA ASN A 502 -4.87 3.81 -35.76
C ASN A 502 -6.34 3.95 -36.19
N ARG A 503 -6.61 4.66 -37.30
CA ARG A 503 -7.96 4.83 -37.88
C ARG A 503 -8.99 5.40 -36.91
N LEU A 504 -8.56 6.31 -36.04
CA LEU A 504 -9.47 7.08 -35.19
C LEU A 504 -10.27 8.09 -36.01
N ASP A 505 -11.49 8.40 -35.56
CA ASP A 505 -12.32 9.46 -36.15
C ASP A 505 -11.54 10.80 -36.18
N ASN A 506 -11.68 11.55 -37.27
CA ASN A 506 -11.06 12.86 -37.43
C ASN A 506 -11.41 13.81 -36.28
N ARG A 507 -12.64 13.76 -35.75
CA ARG A 507 -13.06 14.55 -34.59
C ARG A 507 -12.29 14.15 -33.33
N VAL A 508 -12.15 12.85 -33.06
CA VAL A 508 -11.37 12.35 -31.91
C VAL A 508 -9.88 12.71 -32.07
N ALA A 509 -9.33 12.61 -33.27
CA ALA A 509 -7.96 13.02 -33.57
C ALA A 509 -7.73 14.53 -33.31
N MET A 510 -8.66 15.37 -33.75
CA MET A 510 -8.62 16.82 -33.51
C MET A 510 -8.69 17.14 -32.02
N LEU A 511 -9.65 16.54 -31.29
CA LEU A 511 -9.78 16.70 -29.85
C LEU A 511 -8.52 16.27 -29.09
N ALA A 512 -7.91 15.15 -29.50
CA ALA A 512 -6.67 14.67 -28.91
C ALA A 512 -5.50 15.65 -29.10
N GLY A 513 -5.39 16.27 -30.28
CA GLY A 513 -4.42 17.31 -30.55
C GLY A 513 -4.62 18.51 -29.64
N VAL A 514 -5.83 19.08 -29.64
CA VAL A 514 -6.19 20.25 -28.80
C VAL A 514 -5.92 19.99 -27.33
N ILE A 515 -6.35 18.84 -26.79
CA ILE A 515 -6.12 18.50 -25.39
C ILE A 515 -4.62 18.43 -25.07
N THR A 516 -3.85 17.77 -25.94
CA THR A 516 -2.41 17.63 -25.75
C THR A 516 -1.74 19.01 -25.75
N GLU A 517 -2.13 19.89 -26.67
CA GLU A 517 -1.61 21.26 -26.75
C GLU A 517 -1.88 22.04 -25.48
N GLU A 518 -3.14 22.05 -25.03
CA GLU A 518 -3.56 22.85 -23.88
C GLU A 518 -2.93 22.37 -22.57
N LEU A 519 -2.80 21.05 -22.39
CA LEU A 519 -2.13 20.50 -21.20
C LEU A 519 -0.62 20.77 -21.20
N LEU A 520 0.06 20.70 -22.35
CA LEU A 520 1.49 21.02 -22.44
C LEU A 520 1.75 22.52 -22.25
N ASN A 521 0.94 23.38 -22.87
CA ASN A 521 1.00 24.83 -22.65
C ASN A 521 0.77 25.16 -21.18
N ASN A 522 -0.18 24.49 -20.53
CA ASN A 522 -0.40 24.66 -19.10
C ASN A 522 0.84 24.30 -18.27
N ILE A 523 1.49 23.16 -18.56
CA ILE A 523 2.74 22.76 -17.91
C ILE A 523 3.82 23.84 -18.10
N VAL A 524 3.99 24.37 -19.32
CA VAL A 524 4.95 25.44 -19.61
C VAL A 524 4.66 26.68 -18.78
N ILE A 525 3.41 27.18 -18.80
CA ILE A 525 3.01 28.41 -18.09
C ILE A 525 3.27 28.29 -16.59
N HIS A 526 2.98 27.12 -16.01
CA HIS A 526 3.16 26.89 -14.59
C HIS A 526 4.60 26.52 -14.20
N ASN A 527 5.42 26.03 -15.14
CA ASN A 527 6.83 25.70 -14.91
C ASN A 527 7.79 26.89 -15.10
N ILE A 528 7.50 27.83 -16.02
CA ILE A 528 8.36 29.02 -16.27
C ILE A 528 8.58 29.85 -14.99
N LYS A 529 7.69 29.74 -14.00
CA LYS A 529 7.86 30.39 -12.69
C LYS A 529 8.93 29.75 -11.79
N ALA A 530 9.51 28.61 -12.19
CA ALA A 530 10.52 27.86 -11.42
C ALA A 530 11.78 27.52 -12.23
N THR A 531 11.66 27.04 -13.48
CA THR A 531 12.80 26.68 -14.35
C THR A 531 12.45 26.81 -15.84
N GLU A 532 13.44 26.97 -16.72
CA GLU A 532 13.23 27.03 -18.19
C GLU A 532 13.00 25.65 -18.84
N ILE A 533 13.33 24.55 -18.16
CA ILE A 533 13.24 23.18 -18.69
C ILE A 533 12.02 22.49 -18.08
N CYS A 534 11.09 22.04 -18.91
CA CYS A 534 10.00 21.18 -18.47
C CYS A 534 10.47 19.72 -18.50
N ASN A 535 10.37 18.97 -17.41
CA ASN A 535 10.62 17.53 -17.46
C ASN A 535 9.29 16.80 -17.54
N ALA A 536 8.73 16.70 -18.74
CA ALA A 536 7.46 16.01 -18.94
C ALA A 536 7.57 14.83 -19.90
N TYR A 537 6.65 13.89 -19.74
CA TYR A 537 6.58 12.64 -20.46
C TYR A 537 5.12 12.34 -20.82
N ILE A 538 4.86 12.18 -22.10
CA ILE A 538 3.54 11.98 -22.69
C ILE A 538 3.43 10.52 -23.14
N ARG A 539 2.30 9.90 -22.86
CA ARG A 539 1.93 8.56 -23.30
C ARG A 539 0.51 8.58 -23.84
N ILE A 540 0.34 8.31 -25.12
CA ILE A 540 -0.96 8.16 -25.76
C ILE A 540 -1.15 6.69 -26.12
N THR A 541 -2.28 6.10 -25.71
CA THR A 541 -2.60 4.69 -26.00
C THR A 541 -3.99 4.58 -26.61
N PHE A 542 -4.19 3.63 -27.51
CA PHE A 542 -5.49 3.35 -28.11
C PHE A 542 -5.87 1.88 -28.00
N LYS A 543 -7.00 1.58 -27.35
CA LYS A 543 -7.59 0.22 -27.32
C LYS A 543 -9.06 0.27 -27.71
N GLU A 544 -9.92 0.59 -26.75
CA GLU A 544 -11.36 0.87 -26.95
C GLU A 544 -11.58 2.39 -26.98
N ASN A 545 -10.89 3.10 -26.07
CA ASN A 545 -10.86 4.55 -25.96
C ASN A 545 -9.44 5.06 -26.20
N LEU A 546 -9.30 6.33 -26.57
CA LEU A 546 -8.00 7.01 -26.65
C LEU A 546 -7.65 7.54 -25.25
N SER A 547 -6.53 7.12 -24.68
CA SER A 547 -6.04 7.64 -23.40
C SER A 547 -4.77 8.46 -23.62
N ILE A 548 -4.77 9.71 -23.15
CA ILE A 548 -3.61 10.61 -23.17
C ILE A 548 -3.18 10.79 -21.72
N ARG A 549 -1.92 10.47 -21.42
CA ARG A 549 -1.32 10.65 -20.09
C ARG A 549 -0.10 11.53 -20.18
N ILE A 550 0.00 12.51 -19.31
CA ILE A 550 1.16 13.41 -19.21
C ILE A 550 1.67 13.34 -17.78
N TYR A 551 2.95 13.02 -17.64
CA TYR A 551 3.68 12.93 -16.39
C TYR A 551 4.70 14.05 -16.34
N ASP A 552 4.77 14.81 -15.26
CA ASP A 552 5.80 15.83 -15.08
C ASP A 552 6.19 15.98 -13.61
N ASP A 553 7.42 16.45 -13.34
CA ASP A 553 7.93 16.62 -11.97
C ASP A 553 7.98 18.09 -11.51
N ASN A 554 7.23 18.96 -12.20
CA ASN A 554 7.19 20.39 -11.92
C ASN A 554 6.34 20.71 -10.68
N ILE A 555 6.22 22.00 -10.34
CA ILE A 555 5.40 22.45 -9.22
C ILE A 555 3.97 21.89 -9.34
N PRO A 556 3.42 21.28 -8.28
CA PRO A 556 2.06 20.74 -8.33
C PRO A 556 1.04 21.80 -8.69
N PHE A 557 0.34 21.59 -9.81
CA PHE A 557 -0.77 22.41 -10.27
C PHE A 557 -1.89 21.49 -10.70
N ASP A 558 -3.00 21.48 -9.95
CA ASP A 558 -4.17 20.66 -10.25
C ASP A 558 -5.07 21.36 -11.26
N PRO A 559 -5.09 20.94 -12.55
CA PRO A 559 -5.88 21.60 -13.57
C PRO A 559 -7.38 21.55 -13.26
N ARG A 560 -7.83 20.57 -12.46
CA ARG A 560 -9.26 20.42 -12.13
C ARG A 560 -9.76 21.55 -11.25
N LYS A 561 -8.95 22.02 -10.29
CA LYS A 561 -9.33 23.14 -9.42
C LYS A 561 -9.57 24.40 -10.24
N GLU A 562 -8.73 24.61 -11.25
CA GLU A 562 -8.90 25.72 -12.18
C GLU A 562 -10.12 25.49 -13.08
N MET A 563 -10.30 24.29 -13.64
CA MET A 563 -11.50 23.92 -14.40
C MET A 563 -12.80 24.09 -13.60
N GLU A 564 -12.81 23.83 -12.29
CA GLU A 564 -13.95 24.05 -11.40
C GLU A 564 -14.18 25.53 -11.11
N ARG A 565 -13.12 26.30 -10.86
CA ARG A 565 -13.20 27.76 -10.72
C ARG A 565 -13.80 28.41 -11.97
N ILE A 566 -13.36 27.95 -13.15
CA ILE A 566 -13.86 28.37 -14.46
C ILE A 566 -15.38 28.07 -14.63
N LYS A 567 -15.94 27.09 -13.91
CA LYS A 567 -17.39 26.78 -13.93
C LYS A 567 -18.23 27.87 -13.27
N LEU A 568 -17.64 28.61 -12.32
CA LEU A 568 -18.32 29.68 -11.58
C LEU A 568 -18.32 31.01 -12.34
N GLU A 569 -17.45 31.17 -13.34
CA GLU A 569 -17.36 32.38 -14.14
C GLU A 569 -18.39 32.36 -15.28
N PRO A 570 -19.19 33.43 -15.45
CA PRO A 570 -20.17 33.51 -16.54
C PRO A 570 -19.46 33.48 -17.90
N VAL A 571 -20.01 32.70 -18.84
CA VAL A 571 -19.56 32.67 -20.24
C VAL A 571 -20.37 33.72 -21.00
N HIS A 572 -19.70 34.73 -21.54
CA HIS A 572 -20.37 35.80 -22.29
C HIS A 572 -20.30 35.58 -23.81
N SER A 573 -19.42 34.70 -24.30
CA SER A 573 -19.41 34.26 -25.71
C SER A 573 -18.75 32.88 -25.93
N GLU A 574 -19.10 32.17 -27.01
CA GLU A 574 -18.44 30.89 -27.40
C GLU A 574 -16.93 31.04 -27.66
N LYS A 575 -16.44 32.26 -27.94
CA LYS A 575 -15.02 32.54 -28.17
C LYS A 575 -14.17 32.53 -26.88
N GLU A 576 -14.79 32.50 -25.70
CA GLU A 576 -14.09 32.46 -24.40
C GLU A 576 -13.72 31.05 -23.94
N ILE A 577 -14.05 30.02 -24.73
CA ILE A 577 -13.73 28.61 -24.42
C ILE A 577 -12.34 28.28 -24.97
N THR A 578 -11.31 28.62 -24.21
CA THR A 578 -9.89 28.32 -24.54
C THR A 578 -9.19 27.68 -23.32
N GLY A 579 -8.01 27.09 -23.51
CA GLY A 579 -7.24 26.59 -22.38
C GLY A 579 -7.87 25.38 -21.70
N LEU A 580 -7.73 25.31 -20.37
CA LEU A 580 -8.32 24.26 -19.54
C LEU A 580 -9.85 24.23 -19.58
N ARG A 581 -10.52 25.34 -19.94
CA ARG A 581 -11.98 25.40 -20.11
C ARG A 581 -12.44 24.48 -21.25
N LEU A 582 -11.68 24.47 -22.35
CA LEU A 582 -11.93 23.61 -23.50
C LEU A 582 -11.66 22.15 -23.17
N VAL A 583 -10.53 21.84 -22.50
CA VAL A 583 -10.20 20.47 -22.06
C VAL A 583 -11.31 19.92 -21.15
N LYS A 584 -11.84 20.74 -20.24
CA LYS A 584 -12.96 20.35 -19.36
C LYS A 584 -14.21 20.03 -20.17
N GLN A 585 -14.62 20.89 -21.09
CA GLN A 585 -15.82 20.66 -21.89
C GLN A 585 -15.71 19.37 -22.71
N ILE A 586 -14.52 19.10 -23.26
CA ILE A 586 -14.27 17.86 -24.00
C ILE A 586 -14.36 16.66 -23.05
N ALA A 587 -13.79 16.75 -21.85
CA ALA A 587 -13.90 15.69 -20.86
C ALA A 587 -15.37 15.44 -20.46
N ASP A 588 -16.13 16.50 -20.13
CA ASP A 588 -17.54 16.40 -19.71
C ASP A 588 -18.45 15.80 -20.81
N GLN A 589 -18.15 16.08 -22.09
CA GLN A 589 -19.00 15.65 -23.21
C GLN A 589 -18.56 14.33 -23.86
N HIS A 590 -17.26 14.04 -23.85
CA HIS A 590 -16.66 13.03 -24.71
C HIS A 590 -15.63 12.15 -24.00
N GLY A 591 -15.52 12.23 -22.67
CA GLY A 591 -14.45 11.53 -21.98
C GLY A 591 -14.51 11.54 -20.46
N ALA A 592 -13.32 11.44 -19.87
CA ALA A 592 -13.05 11.65 -18.47
C ALA A 592 -11.65 12.24 -18.34
N PHE A 593 -11.50 13.28 -17.53
CA PHE A 593 -10.20 13.84 -17.16
C PHE A 593 -9.87 13.43 -15.73
N ASP A 594 -8.61 13.19 -15.41
CA ASP A 594 -8.10 12.98 -14.06
C ASP A 594 -6.74 13.65 -13.88
N TYR A 595 -6.43 14.06 -12.66
CA TYR A 595 -5.15 14.62 -12.28
C TYR A 595 -4.69 14.06 -10.93
N GLN A 596 -3.39 13.81 -10.80
CA GLN A 596 -2.80 13.38 -9.54
C GLN A 596 -1.40 13.97 -9.37
N ASN A 597 -1.04 14.34 -8.14
CA ASN A 597 0.37 14.57 -7.80
C ASN A 597 0.90 13.43 -6.92
N THR A 598 1.37 12.33 -7.50
CA THR A 598 1.91 11.23 -6.70
C THR A 598 3.37 11.51 -6.36
N ALA A 599 3.65 11.82 -5.09
CA ALA A 599 5.03 11.92 -4.61
C ALA A 599 5.87 12.97 -5.37
N GLY A 600 5.25 14.11 -5.70
CA GLY A 600 5.91 15.19 -6.45
C GLY A 600 5.98 14.94 -7.96
N ILE A 601 5.22 14.00 -8.49
CA ILE A 601 4.99 13.80 -9.93
C ILE A 601 3.54 14.09 -10.25
N ASN A 602 3.31 15.12 -11.06
CA ASN A 602 2.04 15.45 -11.67
C ASN A 602 1.73 14.40 -12.75
N THR A 603 0.50 13.90 -12.76
CA THR A 603 -0.02 12.97 -13.75
C THR A 603 -1.39 13.46 -14.18
N SER A 604 -1.49 13.97 -15.40
CA SER A 604 -2.76 14.30 -16.04
C SER A 604 -3.17 13.15 -16.96
N VAL A 605 -4.39 12.66 -16.83
CA VAL A 605 -4.95 11.59 -17.64
C VAL A 605 -6.23 12.10 -18.30
N ILE A 606 -6.37 11.94 -19.60
CA ILE A 606 -7.67 12.05 -20.25
C ILE A 606 -7.98 10.75 -20.99
N SER A 607 -9.23 10.32 -20.91
CA SER A 607 -9.78 9.21 -21.70
C SER A 607 -10.86 9.79 -22.59
N LEU A 608 -10.73 9.64 -23.91
CA LEU A 608 -11.72 10.04 -24.90
C LEU A 608 -12.46 8.80 -25.40
N TYR A 609 -13.78 8.80 -25.24
CA TYR A 609 -14.65 7.76 -25.74
C TYR A 609 -14.78 7.86 -27.26
N GLN A 610 -14.90 6.72 -27.94
CA GLN A 610 -15.28 6.74 -29.35
C GLN A 610 -16.69 7.32 -29.48
N MET A 611 -16.85 8.28 -30.39
CA MET A 611 -18.16 8.80 -30.77
C MET A 611 -18.74 7.83 -31.79
N HIS A 612 -19.82 7.13 -31.42
CA HIS A 612 -20.60 6.32 -32.35
C HIS A 612 -21.55 7.17 -33.18
#